data_AF-A0A934U336-F1
#
_entry.id   AF-A0A934U336-F1
#
_cell.length_a   1.000
_cell.length_b   1.000
_cell.length_c   1.000
_cell.angle_alpha   90.00
_cell.angle_beta   90.00
_cell.angle_gamma   90.00
#
_symmetry.space_group_name_H-M   'P 1'
#
loop_
_entity.id
_entity.type
_entity.pdbx_description
1 polymer ?
#
loop_
_entity_poly.entity_id
_entity_poly.type
_entity_poly.pdbx_seq_one_letter_code
_entity_poly.pdbx_strand_id
1 'polypeptide(L)'
;MKENETNTQNKEQSKGNSVLKTILNTIINILIVLVLIVSVIIATLALTSKSTGISTMFGYTIQPIQSDSMKGGSPDGYSGGDFGKGDLMIAKATNFNSSAEYEKGDIVTFVSKDAEGKQMLIVHRIVDVANDENGSKRYQTQGDNRTTSPAPDQQDKTEYLNASDIGSIYYSSSYQGKILQGWGSFLDYIQTQQGFFFVVLLPMIIFFMYAVIRVVISTMNYKKSKADEEKEEAVKAAVAAALASKDGDTEQAQPDGEPVAADTADAEAEAEAKPQDHPAEQDVKMTAEELEQFKKFQEFQKMQQASEQAEQKDAKPEE
;
A
#
# COMPACT_ATOMS: atom_id res chain seq x y z
N MET A 1 23.49 7.81 -52.69
CA MET A 1 22.05 7.97 -52.40
C MET A 1 21.52 6.92 -51.42
N LYS A 2 21.90 5.63 -51.52
CA LYS A 2 21.40 4.57 -50.62
C LYS A 2 21.82 4.69 -49.14
N GLU A 3 22.90 5.39 -48.82
CA GLU A 3 23.45 5.49 -47.45
C GLU A 3 22.70 6.51 -46.56
N ASN A 4 21.98 7.46 -47.17
CA ASN A 4 21.26 8.50 -46.45
C ASN A 4 19.84 8.05 -46.02
N GLU A 5 19.28 7.06 -46.72
CA GLU A 5 17.96 6.48 -46.41
C GLU A 5 18.03 5.52 -45.21
N THR A 6 19.10 4.71 -45.12
CA THR A 6 19.35 3.81 -43.98
C THR A 6 19.63 4.58 -42.69
N ASN A 7 20.31 5.72 -42.76
CA ASN A 7 20.62 6.54 -41.58
C ASN A 7 19.39 7.32 -41.08
N THR A 8 18.45 7.65 -41.97
CA THR A 8 17.18 8.32 -41.62
C THR A 8 16.20 7.34 -40.97
N GLN A 9 16.09 6.10 -41.48
CA GLN A 9 15.23 5.07 -40.87
C GLN A 9 15.71 4.62 -39.49
N ASN A 10 17.03 4.48 -39.28
CA ASN A 10 17.59 4.13 -37.96
C ASN A 10 17.36 5.23 -36.90
N LYS A 11 17.34 6.50 -37.32
CA LYS A 11 17.12 7.64 -36.42
C LYS A 11 15.66 7.79 -36.00
N GLU A 12 14.71 7.43 -36.87
CA GLU A 12 13.27 7.39 -36.55
C GLU A 12 12.89 6.21 -35.65
N GLN A 13 13.41 5.00 -35.91
CA GLN A 13 13.21 3.84 -35.01
C GLN A 13 13.81 4.06 -33.61
N SER A 14 14.98 4.70 -33.52
CA SER A 14 15.62 5.08 -32.25
C SER A 14 14.81 6.11 -31.45
N LYS A 15 14.24 7.12 -32.11
CA LYS A 15 13.36 8.13 -31.50
C LYS A 15 12.03 7.55 -31.00
N GLY A 16 11.42 6.63 -31.77
CA GLY A 16 10.18 5.95 -31.36
C GLY A 16 10.38 5.17 -30.06
N ASN A 17 11.48 4.41 -29.95
CA ASN A 17 11.80 3.64 -28.74
C ASN A 17 12.14 4.50 -27.52
N SER A 18 12.74 5.69 -27.69
CA SER A 18 13.07 6.56 -26.55
C SER A 18 11.84 7.31 -26.02
N VAL A 19 10.93 7.74 -26.89
CA VAL A 19 9.66 8.37 -26.49
C VAL A 19 8.73 7.35 -25.83
N LEU A 20 8.63 6.12 -26.37
CA LEU A 20 7.86 5.04 -25.75
C LEU A 20 8.38 4.67 -24.36
N LYS A 21 9.71 4.56 -24.19
CA LYS A 21 10.34 4.32 -22.88
C LYS A 21 10.05 5.44 -21.89
N THR A 22 10.03 6.70 -22.33
CA THR A 22 9.74 7.86 -21.49
C THR A 22 8.28 7.89 -21.04
N ILE A 23 7.34 7.62 -21.96
CA ILE A 23 5.91 7.50 -21.65
C ILE A 23 5.67 6.33 -20.71
N LEU A 24 6.26 5.16 -20.97
CA LEU A 24 6.13 3.98 -20.12
C LEU A 24 6.66 4.24 -18.71
N ASN A 25 7.83 4.89 -18.58
CA ASN A 25 8.38 5.24 -17.28
C ASN A 25 7.52 6.27 -16.54
N THR A 26 6.86 7.18 -17.27
CA THR A 26 5.90 8.14 -16.71
C THR A 26 4.64 7.44 -16.20
N ILE A 27 4.07 6.50 -16.99
CA ILE A 27 2.92 5.69 -16.60
C ILE A 27 3.24 4.85 -15.36
N ILE A 28 4.40 4.19 -15.35
CA ILE A 28 4.88 3.42 -14.19
C ILE A 28 4.97 4.33 -12.95
N ASN A 29 5.57 5.52 -13.08
CA ASN A 29 5.68 6.46 -11.97
C ASN A 29 4.31 6.95 -11.46
N ILE A 30 3.35 7.22 -12.35
CA ILE A 30 1.98 7.56 -11.97
C ILE A 30 1.31 6.41 -11.22
N LEU A 31 1.45 5.17 -11.72
CA LEU A 31 0.91 3.97 -11.08
C LEU A 31 1.50 3.77 -9.67
N ILE A 32 2.80 4.02 -9.49
CA ILE A 32 3.46 3.94 -8.19
C ILE A 32 2.90 4.98 -7.21
N VAL A 33 2.79 6.24 -7.64
CA VAL A 33 2.23 7.31 -6.80
C VAL A 33 0.79 6.95 -6.40
N LEU A 34 0.01 6.38 -7.32
CA LEU A 34 -1.34 5.89 -7.03
C LEU A 34 -1.34 4.77 -5.96
N VAL A 35 -0.47 3.75 -6.10
CA VAL A 35 -0.35 2.67 -5.11
C VAL A 35 0.09 3.20 -3.75
N LEU A 36 1.00 4.19 -3.70
CA LEU A 36 1.42 4.84 -2.46
C LEU A 36 0.26 5.58 -1.78
N ILE A 37 -0.52 6.35 -2.55
CA ILE A 37 -1.71 7.04 -2.03
C ILE A 37 -2.70 6.02 -1.44
N VAL A 38 -2.97 4.94 -2.17
CA VAL A 38 -3.86 3.86 -1.70
C VAL A 38 -3.32 3.22 -0.42
N SER A 39 -2.01 2.98 -0.34
CA SER A 39 -1.36 2.40 0.83
C SER A 39 -1.47 3.31 2.06
N VAL A 40 -1.26 4.61 1.89
CA VAL A 40 -1.45 5.61 2.96
C VAL A 40 -2.91 5.62 3.42
N ILE A 41 -3.87 5.60 2.48
CA ILE A 41 -5.30 5.53 2.80
C ILE A 41 -5.62 4.28 3.63
N ILE A 42 -5.17 3.10 3.21
CA ILE A 42 -5.40 1.86 3.94
C ILE A 42 -4.76 1.92 5.34
N ALA A 43 -3.54 2.43 5.45
CA ALA A 43 -2.86 2.60 6.74
C ALA A 43 -3.62 3.57 7.65
N THR A 44 -4.12 4.69 7.12
CA THR A 44 -4.94 5.64 7.90
C THR A 44 -6.27 5.02 8.33
N LEU A 45 -6.94 4.27 7.45
CA LEU A 45 -8.17 3.55 7.80
C LEU A 45 -7.88 2.54 8.92
N ALA A 46 -6.85 1.70 8.78
CA ALA A 46 -6.49 0.71 9.79
C ALA A 46 -6.11 1.32 11.16
N LEU A 47 -5.54 2.53 11.18
CA LEU A 47 -5.25 3.26 12.41
C LEU A 47 -6.52 3.84 13.05
N THR A 48 -7.49 4.31 12.26
CA THR A 48 -8.74 4.89 12.77
C THR A 48 -9.77 3.83 13.16
N SER A 49 -9.72 2.61 12.61
CA SER A 49 -10.65 1.52 12.97
C SER A 49 -10.44 0.97 14.39
N LYS A 50 -9.29 1.20 15.03
CA LYS A 50 -8.92 0.52 16.28
C LYS A 50 -9.79 0.86 17.50
N SER A 51 -10.50 1.99 17.51
CA SER A 51 -11.31 2.39 18.67
C SER A 51 -12.78 2.00 18.57
N THR A 52 -13.34 1.87 17.36
CA THR A 52 -14.78 1.69 17.15
C THR A 52 -15.15 0.71 16.04
N GLY A 53 -14.16 0.12 15.36
CA GLY A 53 -14.37 -0.79 14.22
C GLY A 53 -14.80 -0.10 12.92
N ILE A 54 -15.23 1.16 12.96
CA ILE A 54 -15.71 1.93 11.81
C ILE A 54 -14.61 2.86 11.31
N SER A 55 -14.16 2.62 10.08
CA SER A 55 -13.16 3.48 9.43
C SER A 55 -13.83 4.75 8.90
N THR A 56 -13.62 5.88 9.60
CA THR A 56 -14.11 7.19 9.18
C THR A 56 -13.03 7.96 8.40
N MET A 57 -13.40 8.55 7.27
CA MET A 57 -12.58 9.51 6.53
C MET A 57 -13.45 10.64 5.98
N PHE A 58 -13.03 11.88 6.21
CA PHE A 58 -13.69 13.10 5.69
C PHE A 58 -15.20 13.19 5.99
N GLY A 59 -15.65 12.67 7.14
CA GLY A 59 -17.07 12.66 7.52
C GLY A 59 -17.90 11.54 6.87
N TYR A 60 -17.25 10.61 6.18
CA TYR A 60 -17.87 9.40 5.64
C TYR A 60 -17.25 8.15 6.27
N THR A 61 -18.00 7.06 6.21
CA THR A 61 -17.60 5.72 6.63
C THR A 61 -17.54 4.85 5.40
N ILE A 62 -16.50 4.03 5.32
CA ILE A 62 -16.30 3.08 4.23
C ILE A 62 -16.23 1.70 4.88
N GLN A 63 -17.21 0.84 4.59
CA GLN A 63 -17.28 -0.49 5.18
C GLN A 63 -17.71 -1.54 4.15
N PRO A 64 -17.05 -2.72 4.13
CA PRO A 64 -17.49 -3.86 3.34
C PRO A 64 -18.70 -4.52 4.01
N ILE A 65 -19.73 -4.83 3.23
CA ILE A 65 -20.94 -5.51 3.71
C ILE A 65 -20.65 -7.00 3.86
N GLN A 66 -20.88 -7.53 5.07
CA GLN A 66 -20.52 -8.89 5.44
C GLN A 66 -21.66 -9.91 5.26
N SER A 67 -22.90 -9.46 5.07
CA SER A 67 -24.09 -10.33 4.98
C SER A 67 -25.10 -9.86 3.94
N ASP A 68 -26.00 -10.76 3.55
CA ASP A 68 -27.11 -10.49 2.62
C ASP A 68 -28.39 -9.99 3.33
N SER A 69 -28.28 -9.42 4.54
CA SER A 69 -29.44 -9.00 5.34
C SER A 69 -30.20 -7.80 4.78
N MET A 70 -29.59 -7.04 3.86
CA MET A 70 -30.19 -5.89 3.19
C MET A 70 -30.48 -6.16 1.70
N LYS A 71 -30.51 -7.44 1.30
CA LYS A 71 -30.70 -7.87 -0.10
C LYS A 71 -32.17 -8.10 -0.41
N GLY A 72 -32.61 -7.65 -1.59
CA GLY A 72 -33.97 -7.95 -2.08
C GLY A 72 -34.97 -6.80 -1.96
N GLY A 73 -34.52 -5.58 -1.68
CA GLY A 73 -35.38 -4.40 -1.60
C GLY A 73 -36.13 -4.29 -0.28
N SER A 74 -36.58 -3.07 0.04
CA SER A 74 -37.28 -2.79 1.30
C SER A 74 -38.65 -3.49 1.31
N PRO A 75 -38.94 -4.33 2.31
CA PRO A 75 -40.20 -5.08 2.39
C PRO A 75 -41.44 -4.19 2.66
N ASP A 76 -41.22 -2.93 3.02
CA ASP A 76 -42.17 -1.96 3.53
C ASP A 76 -42.28 -0.69 2.67
N GLY A 77 -41.77 -0.73 1.43
CA GLY A 77 -41.94 0.35 0.45
C GLY A 77 -40.95 1.52 0.56
N TYR A 78 -39.97 1.45 1.48
CA TYR A 78 -38.86 2.38 1.51
C TYR A 78 -37.85 2.08 0.39
N SER A 79 -37.01 3.06 0.04
CA SER A 79 -35.93 2.87 -0.93
C SER A 79 -34.59 2.62 -0.24
N GLY A 80 -33.58 2.27 -1.04
CA GLY A 80 -32.19 2.18 -0.60
C GLY A 80 -31.74 0.81 -0.09
N GLY A 81 -32.62 -0.18 0.05
CA GLY A 81 -32.32 -1.48 0.64
C GLY A 81 -32.05 -2.63 -0.33
N ASP A 82 -31.13 -2.47 -1.28
CA ASP A 82 -30.76 -3.58 -2.17
C ASP A 82 -29.25 -3.68 -2.37
N PHE A 83 -28.59 -4.23 -1.36
CA PHE A 83 -27.15 -4.52 -1.36
C PHE A 83 -26.87 -5.73 -0.47
N GLY A 84 -25.76 -6.42 -0.73
CA GLY A 84 -25.47 -7.68 -0.08
C GLY A 84 -23.99 -7.88 0.22
N LYS A 85 -23.67 -9.11 0.62
CA LYS A 85 -22.32 -9.52 0.96
C LYS A 85 -21.36 -9.23 -0.20
N GLY A 86 -20.24 -8.60 0.12
CA GLY A 86 -19.19 -8.28 -0.85
C GLY A 86 -19.34 -6.92 -1.54
N ASP A 87 -20.41 -6.18 -1.23
CA ASP A 87 -20.56 -4.78 -1.64
C ASP A 87 -19.80 -3.84 -0.69
N LEU A 88 -19.36 -2.69 -1.20
CA LEU A 88 -18.74 -1.65 -0.38
C LEU A 88 -19.73 -0.52 -0.15
N MET A 89 -20.03 -0.25 1.12
CA MET A 89 -20.89 0.86 1.53
C MET A 89 -20.07 2.10 1.86
N ILE A 90 -20.52 3.24 1.34
CA ILE A 90 -20.09 4.57 1.73
C ILE A 90 -21.28 5.29 2.36
N ALA A 91 -21.20 5.54 3.66
CA ALA A 91 -22.26 6.14 4.48
C ALA A 91 -21.76 7.38 5.21
N LYS A 92 -22.65 8.26 5.66
CA LYS A 92 -22.27 9.47 6.41
C LYS A 92 -21.92 9.09 7.85
N ALA A 93 -20.76 9.54 8.33
CA ALA A 93 -20.31 9.29 9.70
C ALA A 93 -21.14 10.12 10.68
N THR A 94 -21.67 9.47 11.72
CA THR A 94 -22.34 10.14 12.85
C THR A 94 -21.42 10.21 14.07
N ASN A 95 -20.29 9.49 14.04
CA ASN A 95 -19.29 9.44 15.12
C ASN A 95 -19.89 9.11 16.49
N PHE A 96 -20.91 8.24 16.54
CA PHE A 96 -21.55 7.84 17.79
C PHE A 96 -22.12 9.02 18.59
N ASN A 97 -22.61 10.05 17.88
CA ASN A 97 -23.18 11.23 18.48
C ASN A 97 -24.55 10.90 19.11
N SER A 98 -24.63 10.94 20.44
CA SER A 98 -25.85 10.71 21.22
C SER A 98 -26.97 11.72 20.94
N SER A 99 -26.67 12.88 20.36
CA SER A 99 -27.66 13.90 19.99
C SER A 99 -28.23 13.70 18.58
N ALA A 100 -27.78 12.68 17.84
CA ALA A 100 -28.33 12.38 16.53
C ALA A 100 -29.74 11.79 16.67
N GLU A 101 -30.69 12.35 15.93
CA GLU A 101 -32.05 11.85 15.83
C GLU A 101 -32.22 11.09 14.53
N TYR A 102 -32.78 9.89 14.62
CA TYR A 102 -33.07 9.04 13.47
C TYR A 102 -34.58 8.81 13.34
N GLU A 103 -35.02 8.52 12.13
CA GLU A 103 -36.43 8.31 11.80
C GLU A 103 -36.69 6.88 11.34
N LYS A 104 -37.95 6.45 11.44
CA LYS A 104 -38.38 5.17 10.90
C LYS A 104 -38.16 5.13 9.39
N GLY A 105 -37.47 4.10 8.92
CA GLY A 105 -37.08 3.93 7.53
C GLY A 105 -35.63 4.29 7.23
N ASP A 106 -34.91 4.94 8.15
CA ASP A 106 -33.47 5.20 8.00
C ASP A 106 -32.68 3.88 8.02
N ILE A 107 -31.61 3.78 7.21
CA ILE A 107 -30.67 2.65 7.24
C ILE A 107 -29.42 3.10 7.97
N VAL A 108 -29.12 2.44 9.09
CA VAL A 108 -28.05 2.80 10.01
C VAL A 108 -27.05 1.68 10.18
N THR A 109 -25.83 2.03 10.55
CA THR A 109 -24.80 1.09 10.97
C THR A 109 -24.52 1.26 12.44
N PHE A 110 -24.56 0.15 13.18
CA PHE A 110 -24.26 0.12 14.60
C PHE A 110 -23.29 -1.01 14.93
N VAL A 111 -22.63 -0.87 16.07
CA VAL A 111 -21.71 -1.87 16.59
C VAL A 111 -22.50 -2.85 17.46
N SER A 112 -22.45 -4.13 17.14
CA SER A 112 -22.97 -5.21 17.96
C SER A 112 -21.85 -6.16 18.38
N LYS A 113 -22.12 -7.06 19.32
CA LYS A 113 -21.18 -8.10 19.76
C LYS A 113 -21.73 -9.46 19.36
N ASP A 114 -20.88 -10.33 18.83
CA ASP A 114 -21.24 -11.73 18.63
C ASP A 114 -21.19 -12.53 19.95
N ALA A 115 -21.53 -13.82 19.86
CA ALA A 115 -21.50 -14.74 20.99
C ALA A 115 -20.10 -14.92 21.61
N GLU A 116 -19.05 -14.57 20.87
CA GLU A 116 -17.64 -14.63 21.27
C GLU A 116 -17.15 -13.27 21.81
N GLY A 117 -18.02 -12.27 21.87
CA GLY A 117 -17.72 -10.92 22.37
C GLY A 117 -16.95 -10.04 21.38
N LYS A 118 -16.78 -10.49 20.13
CA LYS A 118 -16.12 -9.73 19.08
C LYS A 118 -17.08 -8.69 18.51
N GLN A 119 -16.58 -7.47 18.31
CA GLN A 119 -17.35 -6.39 17.72
C GLN A 119 -17.61 -6.67 16.24
N MET A 120 -18.87 -6.54 15.85
CA MET A 120 -19.37 -6.69 14.49
C MET A 120 -20.15 -5.44 14.09
N LEU A 121 -20.00 -5.02 12.84
CA LEU A 121 -20.81 -3.94 12.28
C LEU A 121 -22.06 -4.54 11.63
N ILE A 122 -23.22 -4.05 12.05
CA ILE A 122 -24.51 -4.45 11.50
C ILE A 122 -25.13 -3.24 10.80
N VAL A 123 -25.62 -3.45 9.59
CA VAL A 123 -26.29 -2.44 8.77
C VAL A 123 -27.73 -2.85 8.59
N HIS A 124 -28.68 -2.17 9.23
CA HIS A 124 -30.11 -2.50 9.17
C HIS A 124 -30.98 -1.24 9.16
N ARG A 125 -32.26 -1.43 8.82
CA ARG A 125 -33.25 -0.36 8.77
C ARG A 125 -33.94 -0.16 10.11
N ILE A 126 -34.17 1.08 10.51
CA ILE A 126 -34.97 1.41 11.70
C ILE A 126 -36.44 1.14 11.39
N VAL A 127 -37.03 0.19 12.13
CA VAL A 127 -38.43 -0.23 11.99
C VAL A 127 -39.35 0.38 13.04
N ASP A 128 -38.80 0.76 14.20
CA ASP A 128 -39.53 1.41 15.29
C ASP A 128 -38.65 2.41 16.05
N VAL A 129 -39.30 3.45 16.60
CA VAL A 129 -38.66 4.49 17.41
C VAL A 129 -39.48 4.67 18.69
N ALA A 130 -38.88 4.35 19.82
CA ALA A 130 -39.47 4.49 21.14
C ALA A 130 -38.75 5.58 21.95
N ASN A 131 -39.40 6.12 22.98
CA ASN A 131 -38.76 6.99 23.96
C ASN A 131 -38.54 6.20 25.25
N ASP A 132 -37.37 6.35 25.88
CA ASP A 132 -37.13 5.82 27.21
C ASP A 132 -37.81 6.65 28.31
N GLU A 133 -37.69 6.19 29.56
CA GLU A 133 -38.24 6.87 30.74
C GLU A 133 -37.67 8.28 30.98
N ASN A 134 -36.49 8.58 30.39
CA ASN A 134 -35.81 9.87 30.46
C ASN A 134 -36.10 10.77 29.24
N GLY A 135 -36.94 10.32 28.30
CA GLY A 135 -37.27 11.04 27.07
C GLY A 135 -36.22 10.91 25.95
N SER A 136 -35.23 10.03 26.08
CA SER A 136 -34.24 9.75 25.04
C SER A 136 -34.80 8.75 24.02
N LYS A 137 -34.57 9.03 22.73
CA LYS A 137 -35.01 8.14 21.64
C LYS A 137 -34.18 6.85 21.63
N ARG A 138 -34.87 5.72 21.49
CA ARG A 138 -34.27 4.40 21.25
C ARG A 138 -34.85 3.80 19.97
N TYR A 139 -34.04 3.02 19.28
CA TYR A 139 -34.32 2.61 17.90
C TYR A 139 -34.32 1.09 17.79
N GLN A 140 -35.35 0.52 17.18
CA GLN A 140 -35.37 -0.89 16.82
C GLN A 140 -34.98 -1.01 15.36
N THR A 141 -34.02 -1.89 15.06
CA THR A 141 -33.56 -2.13 13.69
C THR A 141 -33.91 -3.54 13.21
N GLN A 142 -34.01 -3.73 11.90
CA GLN A 142 -34.17 -5.03 11.28
C GLN A 142 -33.61 -5.01 9.85
N GLY A 143 -33.04 -6.14 9.41
CA GLY A 143 -32.64 -6.32 8.01
C GLY A 143 -33.84 -6.39 7.06
N ASP A 144 -33.68 -5.82 5.87
CA ASP A 144 -34.72 -5.82 4.83
C ASP A 144 -35.01 -7.24 4.30
N ASN A 145 -34.00 -8.12 4.29
CA ASN A 145 -34.14 -9.52 3.92
C ASN A 145 -34.69 -10.35 5.08
N ARG A 146 -36.00 -10.61 5.06
CA ARG A 146 -36.71 -11.41 6.07
C ARG A 146 -36.29 -12.88 6.12
N THR A 147 -35.63 -13.39 5.08
CA THR A 147 -35.12 -14.78 5.08
C THR A 147 -33.91 -14.92 6.00
N THR A 148 -33.03 -13.91 6.01
CA THR A 148 -31.83 -13.89 6.86
C THR A 148 -32.07 -13.16 8.19
N SER A 149 -33.03 -12.23 8.22
CA SER A 149 -33.37 -11.40 9.38
C SER A 149 -34.88 -11.51 9.70
N PRO A 150 -35.35 -12.65 10.23
CA PRO A 150 -36.79 -12.91 10.42
C PRO A 150 -37.42 -12.06 11.51
N ALA A 151 -36.65 -11.64 12.52
CA ALA A 151 -37.10 -10.82 13.64
C ALA A 151 -36.25 -9.54 13.76
N PRO A 152 -36.75 -8.50 14.46
CA PRO A 152 -35.96 -7.32 14.80
C PRO A 152 -34.69 -7.68 15.59
N ASP A 153 -33.67 -6.84 15.45
CA ASP A 153 -32.38 -7.04 16.12
C ASP A 153 -32.52 -6.91 17.63
N GLN A 154 -31.73 -7.70 18.36
CA GLN A 154 -31.59 -7.58 19.80
C GLN A 154 -30.12 -7.32 20.11
N GLN A 155 -29.86 -6.26 20.88
CA GLN A 155 -28.52 -5.88 21.31
C GLN A 155 -28.42 -6.10 22.82
N ASP A 156 -27.50 -6.96 23.25
CA ASP A 156 -27.28 -7.26 24.68
C ASP A 156 -28.59 -7.61 25.45
N LYS A 157 -29.49 -8.35 24.79
CA LYS A 157 -30.84 -8.73 25.30
C LYS A 157 -31.84 -7.57 25.43
N THR A 158 -31.51 -6.41 24.89
CA THR A 158 -32.44 -5.29 24.73
C THR A 158 -32.90 -5.20 23.29
N GLU A 159 -34.17 -4.85 23.12
CA GLU A 159 -34.84 -4.77 21.82
C GLU A 159 -34.56 -3.44 21.09
N TYR A 160 -33.95 -2.47 21.78
CA TYR A 160 -33.77 -1.10 21.27
C TYR A 160 -32.33 -0.60 21.48
N LEU A 161 -31.75 -0.05 20.42
CA LEU A 161 -30.44 0.61 20.34
C LEU A 161 -30.50 2.06 20.81
N ASN A 162 -29.41 2.57 21.39
CA ASN A 162 -29.27 3.99 21.69
C ASN A 162 -28.66 4.75 20.49
N ALA A 163 -28.88 6.06 20.43
CA ALA A 163 -28.26 6.92 19.42
C ALA A 163 -26.72 6.86 19.45
N SER A 164 -26.13 6.65 20.63
CA SER A 164 -24.69 6.53 20.85
C SER A 164 -24.08 5.26 20.27
N ASP A 165 -24.87 4.25 19.90
CA ASP A 165 -24.37 2.99 19.36
C ASP A 165 -24.35 2.99 17.82
N ILE A 166 -24.96 4.03 17.22
CA ILE A 166 -25.05 4.24 15.77
C ILE A 166 -23.85 5.07 15.30
N GLY A 167 -23.01 4.44 14.48
CA GLY A 167 -21.77 5.04 13.97
C GLY A 167 -21.87 5.67 12.58
N SER A 168 -22.87 5.29 11.78
CA SER A 168 -23.14 5.91 10.49
C SER A 168 -24.57 5.76 9.99
N ILE A 169 -24.96 6.65 9.08
CA ILE A 169 -26.24 6.62 8.37
C ILE A 169 -26.01 6.48 6.87
N TYR A 170 -26.59 5.43 6.29
CA TYR A 170 -26.53 5.17 4.86
C TYR A 170 -27.72 5.77 4.12
N TYR A 171 -28.93 5.64 4.65
CA TYR A 171 -30.13 6.16 4.02
C TYR A 171 -30.95 6.93 5.04
N SER A 172 -31.43 8.09 4.61
CA SER A 172 -32.40 8.93 5.30
C SER A 172 -33.17 9.76 4.29
N SER A 173 -34.28 10.37 4.73
CA SER A 173 -35.11 11.26 3.91
C SER A 173 -34.32 12.36 3.19
N SER A 174 -33.20 12.80 3.77
CA SER A 174 -32.34 13.87 3.24
C SER A 174 -31.00 13.39 2.65
N TYR A 175 -30.66 12.10 2.79
CA TYR A 175 -29.33 11.59 2.42
C TYR A 175 -29.39 10.15 1.94
N GLN A 176 -28.72 9.88 0.83
CA GLN A 176 -28.47 8.52 0.35
C GLN A 176 -26.98 8.33 0.11
N GLY A 177 -26.42 7.31 0.76
CA GLY A 177 -25.05 6.87 0.60
C GLY A 177 -24.84 6.17 -0.74
N LYS A 178 -23.62 5.69 -0.97
CA LYS A 178 -23.25 4.99 -2.20
C LYS A 178 -22.91 3.54 -1.91
N ILE A 179 -23.34 2.66 -2.80
CA ILE A 179 -22.93 1.26 -2.82
C ILE A 179 -22.07 1.04 -4.06
N LEU A 180 -20.91 0.43 -3.88
CA LEU A 180 -20.04 -0.02 -4.95
C LEU A 180 -20.08 -1.55 -4.97
N GLN A 181 -20.79 -2.10 -5.95
CA GLN A 181 -21.00 -3.54 -6.05
C GLN A 181 -19.69 -4.30 -6.24
N GLY A 182 -19.46 -5.35 -5.44
CA GLY A 182 -18.28 -6.21 -5.51
C GLY A 182 -16.96 -5.61 -4.98
N TRP A 183 -16.90 -4.31 -4.69
CA TRP A 183 -15.69 -3.68 -4.13
C TRP A 183 -15.43 -4.04 -2.66
N GLY A 184 -16.46 -4.50 -1.94
CA GLY A 184 -16.33 -4.95 -0.55
C GLY A 184 -15.46 -6.20 -0.48
N SER A 185 -15.69 -7.17 -1.37
CA SER A 185 -14.88 -8.40 -1.47
C SER A 185 -13.40 -8.11 -1.77
N PHE A 186 -13.12 -7.09 -2.59
CA PHE A 186 -11.76 -6.67 -2.88
C PHE A 186 -11.07 -6.05 -1.66
N LEU A 187 -11.81 -5.21 -0.93
CA LEU A 187 -11.31 -4.60 0.31
C LEU A 187 -11.06 -5.65 1.39
N ASP A 188 -11.98 -6.61 1.56
CA ASP A 188 -11.83 -7.75 2.47
C ASP A 188 -10.59 -8.57 2.11
N TYR A 189 -10.36 -8.84 0.82
CA TYR A 189 -9.16 -9.53 0.36
C TYR A 189 -7.88 -8.77 0.71
N ILE A 190 -7.81 -7.46 0.45
CA ILE A 190 -6.66 -6.61 0.82
C ILE A 190 -6.37 -6.66 2.33
N GLN A 191 -7.41 -6.75 3.16
CA GLN A 191 -7.24 -6.85 4.62
C GLN A 191 -6.70 -8.20 5.09
N THR A 192 -6.81 -9.26 4.27
CA THR A 192 -6.19 -10.55 4.59
C THR A 192 -4.66 -10.46 4.53
N GLN A 193 -3.97 -11.32 5.29
CA GLN A 193 -2.50 -11.38 5.28
C GLN A 193 -1.92 -11.62 3.87
N GLN A 194 -2.56 -12.48 3.09
CA GLN A 194 -2.13 -12.78 1.71
C GLN A 194 -2.41 -11.61 0.77
N GLY A 195 -3.62 -11.04 0.81
CA GLY A 195 -3.96 -9.90 -0.04
C GLY A 195 -3.11 -8.68 0.28
N PHE A 196 -2.88 -8.38 1.56
CA PHE A 196 -1.96 -7.32 1.97
C PHE A 196 -0.55 -7.56 1.40
N PHE A 197 -0.03 -8.78 1.50
CA PHE A 197 1.30 -9.10 0.98
C PHE A 197 1.38 -8.89 -0.54
N PHE A 198 0.47 -9.46 -1.32
CA PHE A 198 0.56 -9.42 -2.79
C PHE A 198 0.14 -8.08 -3.39
N VAL A 199 -0.86 -7.41 -2.81
CA VAL A 199 -1.45 -6.19 -3.37
C VAL A 199 -0.75 -4.93 -2.87
N VAL A 200 -0.21 -4.94 -1.65
CA VAL A 200 0.42 -3.76 -1.03
C VAL A 200 1.93 -3.94 -0.88
N LEU A 201 2.36 -5.00 -0.18
CA LEU A 201 3.77 -5.14 0.21
C LEU A 201 4.70 -5.49 -0.98
N LEU A 202 4.31 -6.46 -1.80
CA LEU A 202 5.09 -6.93 -2.94
C LEU A 202 5.36 -5.81 -3.97
N PRO A 203 4.36 -5.03 -4.45
CA PRO A 203 4.63 -3.93 -5.36
C PRO A 203 5.48 -2.82 -4.69
N MET A 204 5.35 -2.62 -3.38
CA MET A 204 6.21 -1.70 -2.64
C MET A 204 7.68 -2.16 -2.65
N ILE A 205 7.96 -3.45 -2.44
CA ILE A 205 9.32 -4.01 -2.49
C ILE A 205 9.91 -3.89 -3.90
N ILE A 206 9.16 -4.28 -4.93
CA ILE A 206 9.61 -4.19 -6.33
C ILE A 206 9.95 -2.74 -6.68
N PHE A 207 9.10 -1.79 -6.26
CA PHE A 207 9.35 -0.38 -6.47
C PHE A 207 10.58 0.11 -5.70
N PHE A 208 10.74 -0.29 -4.45
CA PHE A 208 11.90 0.07 -3.65
C PHE A 208 13.21 -0.39 -4.32
N MET A 209 13.25 -1.63 -4.83
CA MET A 209 14.40 -2.12 -5.59
C MET A 209 14.64 -1.29 -6.86
N TYR A 210 13.58 -0.99 -7.62
CA TYR A 210 13.70 -0.15 -8.82
C TYR A 210 14.25 1.25 -8.49
N ALA A 211 13.76 1.87 -7.41
CA ALA A 211 14.23 3.18 -6.95
C ALA A 211 15.71 3.13 -6.55
N VAL A 212 16.14 2.12 -5.80
CA VAL A 212 17.55 1.92 -5.43
C VAL A 212 18.42 1.76 -6.67
N ILE A 213 18.06 0.88 -7.60
CA ILE A 213 18.82 0.65 -8.85
C ILE A 213 18.93 1.95 -9.64
N ARG A 214 17.82 2.70 -9.79
CA ARG A 214 17.80 3.97 -10.51
C ARG A 214 18.71 5.01 -9.85
N VAL A 215 18.69 5.12 -8.53
CA VAL A 215 19.54 6.06 -7.78
C VAL A 215 21.02 5.68 -7.93
N VAL A 216 21.35 4.40 -7.83
CA VAL A 216 22.73 3.90 -8.00
C VAL A 216 23.24 4.22 -9.41
N ILE A 217 22.49 3.86 -10.45
CA ILE A 217 22.87 4.15 -11.84
C ILE A 217 22.99 5.66 -12.08
N SER A 218 22.04 6.47 -11.58
CA SER A 218 22.09 7.92 -11.70
C SER A 218 23.31 8.51 -11.00
N THR A 219 23.68 8.00 -9.83
CA THR A 219 24.86 8.43 -9.08
C THR A 219 26.15 8.05 -9.80
N MET A 220 26.20 6.85 -10.37
CA MET A 220 27.35 6.40 -11.17
C MET A 220 27.51 7.21 -12.46
N ASN A 221 26.41 7.50 -13.16
CA ASN A 221 26.43 8.32 -14.37
C ASN A 221 26.84 9.76 -14.07
N TYR A 222 26.39 10.34 -12.95
CA TYR A 222 26.81 11.67 -12.51
C TYR A 222 28.31 11.73 -12.18
N LYS A 223 28.86 10.68 -11.54
CA LYS A 223 30.30 10.58 -11.27
C LYS A 223 31.11 10.41 -12.55
N LYS A 224 30.62 9.62 -13.52
CA LYS A 224 31.25 9.45 -14.83
C LYS A 224 31.24 10.74 -15.63
N SER A 225 30.11 11.45 -15.73
CA SER A 225 30.04 12.70 -16.48
C SER A 225 30.99 13.77 -15.91
N LYS A 226 31.10 13.87 -14.58
CA LYS A 226 32.09 14.75 -13.94
C LYS A 226 33.53 14.36 -14.26
N ALA A 227 33.85 13.06 -14.19
CA ALA A 227 35.20 12.58 -14.51
C ALA A 227 35.55 12.76 -16.00
N ASP A 228 34.57 12.66 -16.89
CA ASP A 228 34.74 12.87 -18.32
C ASP A 228 34.89 14.37 -18.65
N GLU A 229 34.13 15.25 -17.99
CA GLU A 229 34.29 16.71 -18.07
C GLU A 229 35.68 17.16 -17.58
N GLU A 230 36.15 16.64 -16.44
CA GLU A 230 37.49 16.95 -15.90
C GLU A 230 38.62 16.46 -16.81
N LYS A 231 38.46 15.29 -17.45
CA LYS A 231 39.42 14.77 -18.44
C LYS A 231 39.41 15.59 -19.72
N GLU A 232 38.24 16.01 -20.19
CA GLU A 232 38.11 16.84 -21.38
C GLU A 232 38.74 18.23 -21.17
N GLU A 233 38.55 18.83 -19.99
CA GLU A 233 39.21 20.08 -19.60
C GLU A 233 40.74 19.92 -19.47
N ALA A 234 41.22 18.84 -18.87
CA ALA A 234 42.66 18.55 -18.78
C ALA A 234 43.31 18.33 -20.15
N VAL A 235 42.63 17.64 -21.07
CA VAL A 235 43.10 17.43 -22.44
C VAL A 235 43.11 18.76 -23.21
N LYS A 236 42.07 19.59 -23.08
CA LYS A 236 42.04 20.93 -23.69
C LYS A 236 43.17 21.82 -23.16
N ALA A 237 43.45 21.77 -21.85
CA ALA A 237 44.55 22.51 -21.23
C ALA A 237 45.93 22.03 -21.72
N ALA A 238 46.13 20.72 -21.83
CA ALA A 238 47.37 20.14 -22.34
C ALA A 238 47.61 20.46 -23.83
N VAL A 239 46.56 20.41 -24.66
CA VAL A 239 46.64 20.79 -26.08
C VAL A 239 46.93 22.29 -26.23
N ALA A 240 46.31 23.15 -25.42
CA ALA A 240 46.61 24.59 -25.41
C ALA A 240 48.07 24.87 -24.98
N ALA A 241 48.59 24.17 -23.98
CA ALA A 241 49.97 24.30 -23.53
C ALA A 241 50.98 23.79 -24.57
N ALA A 242 50.67 22.70 -25.28
CA ALA A 242 51.49 22.14 -26.34
C ALA A 242 51.52 23.01 -27.61
N LEU A 243 50.43 23.74 -27.88
CA LEU A 243 50.38 24.73 -28.97
C LEU A 243 51.17 26.00 -28.61
N ALA A 244 51.12 26.44 -27.35
CA ALA A 244 51.87 27.60 -26.87
C ALA A 244 53.40 27.39 -26.81
N SER A 245 53.86 26.13 -26.84
CA SER A 245 55.29 25.77 -26.81
C SER A 245 55.88 25.51 -28.20
N LYS A 246 55.11 25.68 -29.28
CA LYS A 246 55.57 25.52 -30.68
C LYS A 246 55.96 26.82 -31.39
N ASP A 247 55.90 27.98 -30.73
CA ASP A 247 56.28 29.28 -31.30
C ASP A 247 57.74 29.71 -30.99
N GLY A 248 58.65 28.76 -30.73
CA GLY A 248 60.06 29.03 -30.48
C GLY A 248 60.99 28.06 -31.22
N ASP A 249 61.78 28.63 -32.13
CA ASP A 249 62.99 28.13 -32.81
C ASP A 249 62.87 27.54 -34.23
N THR A 250 63.52 28.25 -35.16
CA THR A 250 63.92 27.86 -36.52
C THR A 250 65.45 27.88 -36.58
N GLU A 251 66.11 26.77 -36.97
CA GLU A 251 67.32 26.74 -37.84
C GLU A 251 67.79 25.27 -38.13
N GLN A 252 67.62 24.85 -39.39
CA GLN A 252 68.38 23.88 -40.23
C GLN A 252 68.84 22.48 -39.72
N ALA A 253 68.29 21.41 -40.35
CA ALA A 253 68.96 20.59 -41.40
C ALA A 253 68.17 19.28 -41.71
N GLN A 254 67.77 19.09 -42.97
CA GLN A 254 67.26 17.86 -43.62
C GLN A 254 68.41 17.17 -44.40
N PRO A 255 68.26 15.98 -45.04
CA PRO A 255 67.17 14.99 -45.08
C PRO A 255 67.72 13.53 -44.88
N ASP A 256 66.92 12.47 -44.76
CA ASP A 256 66.47 11.64 -45.89
C ASP A 256 65.57 10.48 -45.41
N GLY A 257 64.55 10.16 -46.21
CA GLY A 257 63.96 8.81 -46.29
C GLY A 257 62.51 8.63 -45.84
N GLU A 258 61.55 9.13 -46.62
CA GLU A 258 60.19 8.59 -46.73
C GLU A 258 60.19 7.32 -47.64
N PRO A 259 59.09 6.54 -47.81
CA PRO A 259 57.84 6.45 -47.04
C PRO A 259 57.34 4.98 -46.86
N VAL A 260 56.07 4.85 -46.47
CA VAL A 260 55.06 3.79 -46.76
C VAL A 260 54.70 2.72 -45.71
N ALA A 261 53.55 3.01 -45.06
CA ALA A 261 52.27 2.29 -45.15
C ALA A 261 52.05 0.91 -44.49
N ALA A 262 50.87 0.83 -43.84
CA ALA A 262 50.07 -0.35 -43.47
C ALA A 262 50.72 -1.28 -42.43
N ASP A 263 50.01 -1.92 -41.50
CA ASP A 263 48.68 -2.49 -41.55
C ASP A 263 48.15 -2.72 -40.12
N THR A 264 46.84 -2.95 -40.09
CA THR A 264 45.89 -3.22 -39.02
C THR A 264 46.08 -4.54 -38.26
N ALA A 265 45.20 -4.71 -37.25
CA ALA A 265 44.78 -5.95 -36.60
C ALA A 265 45.78 -6.50 -35.55
N ASP A 266 45.41 -7.14 -34.44
CA ASP A 266 44.19 -7.40 -33.69
C ASP A 266 44.67 -8.19 -32.43
N ALA A 267 43.73 -8.67 -31.62
CA ALA A 267 43.87 -9.79 -30.68
C ALA A 267 44.19 -9.46 -29.21
N GLU A 268 43.11 -9.32 -28.44
CA GLU A 268 42.73 -10.23 -27.33
C GLU A 268 43.86 -11.10 -26.75
N ALA A 269 44.26 -10.85 -25.50
CA ALA A 269 43.72 -11.45 -24.28
C ALA A 269 44.19 -12.90 -24.06
N GLU A 270 44.87 -13.16 -22.94
CA GLU A 270 44.40 -14.09 -21.91
C GLU A 270 45.40 -14.29 -20.75
N ALA A 271 44.81 -14.79 -19.66
CA ALA A 271 45.38 -15.60 -18.58
C ALA A 271 46.04 -14.87 -17.40
N GLU A 272 45.83 -15.27 -16.13
CA GLU A 272 44.95 -16.22 -15.44
C GLU A 272 45.23 -16.01 -13.92
N ALA A 273 44.31 -16.41 -13.03
CA ALA A 273 44.57 -17.15 -11.76
C ALA A 273 43.67 -16.79 -10.55
N LYS A 274 42.68 -17.67 -10.31
CA LYS A 274 42.48 -18.49 -9.06
C LYS A 274 42.06 -17.80 -7.71
N PRO A 275 41.65 -18.55 -6.65
CA PRO A 275 40.25 -18.56 -6.16
C PRO A 275 40.05 -18.22 -4.65
N GLN A 276 38.76 -18.06 -4.27
CA GLN A 276 38.09 -18.37 -2.98
C GLN A 276 38.61 -17.76 -1.65
N ASP A 277 37.72 -17.03 -0.95
CA ASP A 277 37.77 -16.87 0.52
C ASP A 277 36.37 -16.75 1.15
N HIS A 278 36.26 -17.20 2.41
CA HIS A 278 35.07 -17.53 3.21
C HIS A 278 34.11 -16.36 3.53
N PRO A 279 32.81 -16.62 3.88
CA PRO A 279 31.90 -15.59 4.37
C PRO A 279 32.20 -15.29 5.86
N ALA A 280 32.55 -14.04 6.16
CA ALA A 280 32.68 -13.56 7.53
C ALA A 280 31.29 -13.37 8.16
N GLU A 281 31.05 -14.06 9.28
CA GLU A 281 29.98 -13.79 10.23
C GLU A 281 30.06 -12.32 10.70
N GLN A 282 28.96 -11.57 10.58
CA GLN A 282 28.83 -10.26 11.22
C GLN A 282 28.17 -10.41 12.58
N ASP A 283 28.99 -10.36 13.62
CA ASP A 283 28.59 -10.15 15.01
C ASP A 283 27.85 -8.80 15.14
N VAL A 284 26.52 -8.85 15.22
CA VAL A 284 25.72 -7.68 15.61
C VAL A 284 25.82 -7.53 17.12
N LYS A 285 26.61 -6.55 17.58
CA LYS A 285 26.63 -6.11 18.98
C LYS A 285 25.28 -5.47 19.32
N MET A 286 24.40 -6.27 19.91
CA MET A 286 23.13 -5.85 20.50
C MET A 286 23.38 -4.84 21.63
N THR A 287 22.67 -3.72 21.61
CA THR A 287 22.81 -2.69 22.66
C THR A 287 22.31 -3.22 24.01
N ALA A 288 22.76 -2.63 25.12
CA ALA A 288 22.38 -3.10 26.46
C ALA A 288 20.86 -3.04 26.69
N GLU A 289 20.18 -2.07 26.08
CA GLU A 289 18.72 -1.92 26.14
C GLU A 289 18.00 -3.01 25.35
N GLU A 290 18.50 -3.37 24.17
CA GLU A 290 17.95 -4.48 23.37
C GLU A 290 18.15 -5.82 24.10
N LEU A 291 19.29 -6.03 24.75
CA LEU A 291 19.55 -7.24 25.53
C LEU A 291 18.61 -7.37 26.73
N GLU A 292 18.26 -6.27 27.40
CA GLU A 292 17.23 -6.26 28.44
C GLU A 292 15.83 -6.55 27.88
N GLN A 293 15.47 -5.97 26.74
CA GLN A 293 14.18 -6.24 26.11
C GLN A 293 14.07 -7.70 25.66
N PHE A 294 15.14 -8.29 25.14
CA PHE A 294 15.19 -9.69 24.77
C PHE A 294 15.10 -10.63 25.98
N LYS A 295 15.76 -10.29 27.09
CA LYS A 295 15.63 -11.03 28.35
C LYS A 295 14.22 -10.95 28.91
N LYS A 296 13.58 -9.77 28.90
CA LYS A 296 12.18 -9.60 29.31
C LYS A 296 11.21 -10.38 28.42
N PHE A 297 11.46 -10.42 27.12
CA PHE A 297 10.66 -11.20 26.18
C PHE A 297 10.80 -12.72 26.42
N GLN A 298 12.02 -13.20 26.71
CA GLN A 298 12.25 -14.59 27.09
C GLN A 298 11.59 -14.97 28.41
N GLU A 299 11.63 -14.10 29.42
CA GLU A 299 10.91 -14.34 30.68
C GLU A 299 9.39 -14.36 30.48
N PHE A 300 8.85 -13.47 29.65
CA PHE A 300 7.42 -13.48 29.32
C PHE A 300 7.00 -14.79 28.65
N GLN A 301 7.79 -15.31 27.71
CA GLN A 301 7.49 -16.62 27.10
C GLN A 301 7.56 -17.77 28.12
N LYS A 302 8.54 -17.75 29.03
CA LYS A 302 8.60 -18.76 30.11
C LYS A 302 7.40 -18.67 31.05
N MET A 303 6.90 -17.47 31.33
CA MET A 303 5.69 -17.30 32.16
C MET A 303 4.44 -17.81 31.44
N GLN A 304 4.27 -17.58 30.14
CA GLN A 304 3.13 -18.15 29.39
C GLN A 304 3.18 -19.68 29.32
N GLN A 305 4.37 -20.25 29.09
CA GLN A 305 4.52 -21.71 29.09
C GLN A 305 4.29 -22.31 30.48
N ALA A 306 4.67 -21.60 31.55
CA ALA A 306 4.40 -22.03 32.92
C ALA A 306 2.90 -21.93 33.27
N SER A 307 2.17 -20.91 32.79
CA SER A 307 0.72 -20.82 32.99
C SER A 307 -0.04 -21.90 32.23
N GLU A 308 0.34 -22.22 30.99
CA GLU A 308 -0.26 -23.32 30.23
C GLU A 308 0.00 -24.69 30.88
N GLN A 309 1.18 -24.89 31.48
CA GLN A 309 1.49 -26.13 32.22
C GLN A 309 0.78 -26.23 33.58
N ALA A 310 0.48 -25.10 34.23
CA ALA A 310 -0.33 -25.08 35.44
C ALA A 310 -1.80 -25.41 35.13
N GLU A 311 -2.33 -24.85 34.04
CA GLU A 311 -3.71 -25.09 33.60
C GLU A 311 -3.95 -26.55 33.14
N GLN A 312 -2.92 -27.22 32.59
CA GLN A 312 -2.99 -28.65 32.28
C GLN A 312 -2.85 -29.57 33.51
N LYS A 313 -2.31 -29.10 34.64
CA LYS A 313 -2.21 -29.90 35.88
C LYS A 313 -3.50 -29.87 36.70
N ASP A 314 -4.28 -28.80 36.65
CA ASP A 314 -5.58 -28.71 37.32
C ASP A 314 -6.71 -29.44 36.56
N ALA A 315 -6.45 -29.91 35.34
CA ALA A 315 -7.42 -30.61 34.48
C ALA A 315 -7.36 -32.15 34.56
N LYS A 316 -6.61 -32.74 35.51
CA LYS A 316 -6.56 -34.20 35.70
C LYS A 316 -7.46 -34.61 36.89
N PRO A 317 -8.52 -35.42 36.68
CA PRO A 317 -9.39 -35.85 37.78
C PRO A 317 -8.63 -36.84 38.69
N GLU A 318 -8.77 -36.67 40.01
CA GLU A 318 -8.39 -37.68 41.01
C GLU A 318 -9.15 -38.99 40.70
N GLU A 319 -8.39 -40.10 40.59
CA GLU A 319 -8.91 -41.47 40.75
C GLU A 319 -9.23 -41.76 42.22
#